data_AF-A0A5R8ZUN7-F1
#
_entry.id   AF-A0A5R8ZUN7-F1
#
_cell.length_a   1.000
_cell.length_b   1.000
_cell.length_c   1.000
_cell.angle_alpha   90.00
_cell.angle_beta   90.00
_cell.angle_gamma   90.00
#
_symmetry.space_group_name_H-M   'P 1'
#
loop_
_entity.id
_entity.type
_entity.pdbx_description
1 polymer ?
#
loop_
_entity_poly.entity_id
_entity_poly.type
_entity_poly.pdbx_seq_one_letter_code
_entity_poly.pdbx_strand_id
1 'polypeptide(L)' 'VNYKGEEKQFAAEEISSMVLIKMKEIAEAYLGSVVKNAVVTVPAYFNDSQRQATKDAGVISGLNVMRIINE' A
#
# COMPACT_ATOMS: atom_id res chain seq x y z
N VAL A 1 -4.69 -9.71 -15.50
CA VAL A 1 -3.47 -10.51 -15.24
C VAL A 1 -3.87 -11.98 -15.16
N ASN A 2 -3.20 -12.88 -15.87
CA ASN A 2 -3.46 -14.32 -15.70
C ASN A 2 -2.70 -14.82 -14.47
N TYR A 3 -3.43 -15.30 -13.46
CA TYR A 3 -2.86 -15.79 -12.21
C TYR A 3 -3.51 -17.12 -11.84
N LYS A 4 -2.68 -18.15 -11.63
CA LYS A 4 -3.13 -19.53 -11.35
C LYS A 4 -4.11 -20.09 -12.39
N GLY A 5 -3.98 -19.68 -13.65
CA GLY A 5 -4.82 -20.15 -14.76
C GLY A 5 -6.14 -19.41 -14.94
N GLU A 6 -6.44 -18.40 -14.10
CA GLU A 6 -7.61 -17.55 -14.22
C GLU A 6 -7.22 -16.12 -14.59
N GLU A 7 -8.03 -15.48 -15.44
CA GLU A 7 -7.90 -14.06 -15.69
C GLU A 7 -8.47 -13.28 -14.50
N LYS A 8 -7.59 -12.53 -13.82
CA LYS A 8 -7.96 -11.64 -12.72
C LYS A 8 -7.76 -10.19 -13.12
N GLN A 9 -8.77 -9.37 -12.84
CA GLN A 9 -8.66 -7.92 -12.90
C GLN A 9 -8.36 -7.41 -11.49
N PHE A 10 -7.47 -6.43 -11.42
CA PHE A 10 -7.11 -5.76 -10.17
C PHE A 10 -7.16 -4.25 -10.41
N ALA A 11 -7.68 -3.53 -9.43
CA ALA A 11 -7.51 -2.09 -9.36
C ALA A 11 -6.04 -1.74 -9.04
N ALA A 12 -5.62 -0.51 -9.35
CA ALA A 12 -4.23 -0.10 -9.15
C ALA A 12 -3.83 -0.10 -7.67
N GLU A 13 -4.76 0.29 -6.81
CA GLU A 13 -4.64 0.28 -5.35
C GLU A 13 -4.53 -1.14 -4.78
N GLU A 14 -5.16 -2.16 -5.40
CA GLU A 14 -5.01 -3.55 -4.98
C GLU A 14 -3.60 -4.05 -5.25
N ILE A 15 -3.04 -3.76 -6.43
CA ILE A 15 -1.64 -4.10 -6.75
C ILE A 15 -0.68 -3.35 -5.82
N SER A 16 -0.94 -2.07 -5.57
CA SER A 16 -0.14 -1.26 -4.65
C SER A 16 -0.18 -1.81 -3.23
N SER A 17 -1.34 -2.31 -2.78
CA SER A 17 -1.49 -2.94 -1.47
C SER A 17 -0.63 -4.20 -1.32
N MET A 18 -0.45 -4.98 -2.39
CA MET A 18 0.42 -6.16 -2.35
C MET A 18 1.88 -5.78 -2.07
N VAL A 19 2.35 -4.65 -2.62
CA VAL A 19 3.69 -4.11 -2.33
C VAL A 19 3.77 -3.65 -0.88
N LEU A 20 2.76 -2.92 -0.39
CA LEU A 20 2.72 -2.43 0.99
C LEU A 20 2.64 -3.57 2.02
N ILE A 21 1.90 -4.64 1.74
CA ILE A 21 1.89 -5.87 2.54
C ILE A 21 3.30 -6.42 2.64
N LYS A 22 4.02 -6.49 1.50
CA LYS A 22 5.38 -7.03 1.52
C LYS A 22 6.35 -6.16 2.32
N MET A 23 6.22 -4.84 2.22
CA MET A 23 7.04 -3.91 3.02
C MET A 23 6.73 -4.01 4.52
N LYS A 24 5.45 -4.17 4.87
CA LYS A 24 5.02 -4.43 6.25
C LYS A 24 5.63 -5.72 6.79
N GLU A 25 5.56 -6.83 6.06
CA GLU A 25 6.16 -8.11 6.47
C GLU A 25 7.66 -7.98 6.74
N ILE A 26 8.39 -7.24 5.89
CA ILE A 26 9.83 -7.01 6.08
C ILE A 26 10.08 -6.22 7.37
N ALA A 27 9.30 -5.16 7.61
CA ALA A 27 9.41 -4.35 8.82
C ALA A 27 9.06 -5.16 10.08
N GLU A 28 8.00 -5.97 10.05
CA GLU A 28 7.59 -6.82 11.16
C GLU A 28 8.63 -7.90 11.47
N ALA A 29 9.22 -8.52 10.43
CA ALA A 29 10.30 -9.48 10.59
C ALA A 29 11.56 -8.85 11.21
N TYR A 30 11.88 -7.61 10.83
CA TYR A 30 13.00 -6.88 11.40
C TYR A 30 12.77 -6.46 12.87
N LEU A 31 11.56 -5.98 13.19
CA LEU A 31 11.21 -5.47 14.52
C LEU A 31 10.77 -6.57 15.50
N GLY A 32 10.41 -7.76 15.01
CA GLY A 32 9.82 -8.83 15.81
C GLY A 32 8.45 -8.48 16.40
N SER A 33 7.75 -7.49 15.83
CA SER A 33 6.47 -7.00 16.34
C SER A 33 5.57 -6.50 15.21
N VAL A 34 4.26 -6.45 15.46
CA VAL A 34 3.24 -6.05 14.47
C VAL A 34 3.30 -4.56 14.18
N VAL A 35 3.35 -4.21 12.90
CA VAL A 35 3.35 -2.82 12.42
C VAL A 35 1.94 -2.44 12.00
N LYS A 36 1.37 -1.45 12.70
CA LYS A 36 -0.03 -1.00 12.49
C LYS A 36 -0.15 0.35 11.82
N ASN A 37 0.80 1.24 12.01
CA ASN A 37 0.72 2.63 11.55
C ASN A 37 1.84 2.92 10.56
N ALA A 38 1.54 3.70 9.52
CA ALA A 38 2.53 4.11 8.52
C ALA A 38 2.31 5.54 8.04
N VAL A 39 3.40 6.17 7.61
CA VAL A 39 3.39 7.37 6.77
C VAL A 39 3.88 6.94 5.40
N VAL A 40 3.15 7.28 4.35
CA VAL A 40 3.49 6.88 2.98
C VAL A 40 3.81 8.12 2.16
N THR A 41 4.88 8.03 1.37
CA THR A 41 5.31 9.10 0.48
C THR A 41 4.62 8.97 -0.88
N VAL A 42 4.39 10.09 -1.56
CA VAL A 42 3.90 10.14 -2.95
C VAL A 42 4.60 11.27 -3.71
N PRO A 43 4.66 11.21 -5.05
CA PRO A 43 5.21 12.31 -5.82
C PRO A 43 4.45 13.63 -5.58
N ALA A 44 5.18 14.74 -5.52
CA ALA A 44 4.58 16.06 -5.24
C ALA A 44 3.47 16.47 -6.23
N TYR A 45 3.50 15.93 -7.46
CA TYR A 45 2.53 16.20 -8.52
C TYR A 45 1.27 15.32 -8.45
N PHE A 46 1.16 14.38 -7.50
CA PHE A 46 -0.06 13.58 -7.34
C PHE A 46 -1.26 14.47 -6.97
N ASN A 47 -2.33 14.31 -7.73
CA ASN A 47 -3.62 14.92 -7.41
C ASN A 47 -4.32 14.21 -6.24
N ASP A 48 -5.43 14.78 -5.78
CA ASP A 48 -6.16 14.26 -4.62
C ASP A 48 -6.67 12.83 -4.82
N SER A 49 -7.10 12.46 -6.03
CA SER A 49 -7.58 11.11 -6.35
C SER A 49 -6.46 10.08 -6.24
N GLN A 50 -5.27 10.39 -6.77
CA GLN A 50 -4.11 9.50 -6.68
C GLN A 50 -3.59 9.38 -5.24
N ARG A 51 -3.64 10.46 -4.46
CA ARG A 51 -3.35 10.44 -3.02
C ARG A 51 -4.33 9.56 -2.26
N GLN A 52 -5.61 9.65 -2.57
CA GLN A 52 -6.64 8.82 -1.96
C GLN A 52 -6.47 7.35 -2.33
N ALA A 53 -6.22 7.03 -3.61
CA ALA A 53 -5.95 5.64 -4.04
C ALA A 53 -4.72 5.04 -3.34
N THR A 54 -3.67 5.84 -3.10
CA THR A 54 -2.49 5.41 -2.34
C THR A 54 -2.84 5.15 -0.86
N LYS A 55 -3.69 6.00 -0.27
CA LYS A 55 -4.18 5.81 1.09
C LYS A 55 -5.04 4.53 1.19
N ASP A 56 -5.89 4.29 0.21
CA ASP A 56 -6.76 3.10 0.14
C ASP A 56 -5.91 1.82 -0.01
N ALA A 57 -4.87 1.85 -0.82
CA ALA A 57 -3.88 0.76 -0.89
C ALA A 57 -3.27 0.45 0.49
N GLY A 58 -2.95 1.50 1.27
CA GLY A 58 -2.49 1.34 2.65
C GLY A 58 -3.53 0.69 3.57
N VAL A 59 -4.81 1.08 3.46
CA VAL A 59 -5.90 0.45 4.21
C VAL A 59 -6.08 -1.01 3.83
N ILE A 60 -6.06 -1.35 2.52
CA ILE A 60 -6.15 -2.72 2.02
C ILE A 60 -4.98 -3.57 2.53
N SER A 61 -3.79 -2.98 2.68
CA SER A 61 -2.62 -3.65 3.26
C SER A 61 -2.67 -3.88 4.78
N GLY A 62 -3.74 -3.42 5.45
CA GLY A 62 -3.90 -3.51 6.89
C GLY A 62 -2.98 -2.55 7.65
N LEU A 63 -2.67 -1.40 7.05
CA LEU A 63 -1.95 -0.29 7.67
C LEU A 63 -2.91 0.88 7.93
N ASN A 64 -2.80 1.49 9.10
CA ASN A 64 -3.36 2.81 9.37
C ASN A 64 -2.44 3.89 8.79
N VAL A 65 -2.84 4.46 7.65
CA VAL A 65 -2.10 5.53 6.98
C VAL A 65 -2.32 6.85 7.72
N MET A 66 -1.35 7.20 8.58
CA MET A 66 -1.42 8.40 9.43
C MET A 66 -1.31 9.68 8.60
N ARG A 67 -0.49 9.65 7.55
CA ARG A 67 -0.25 10.79 6.67
C ARG A 67 0.26 10.32 5.31
N ILE A 68 -0.14 11.04 4.27
CA ILE A 68 0.52 11.01 2.97
C ILE A 68 1.39 12.26 2.88
N ILE A 69 2.68 12.09 2.57
CA ILE A 69 3.65 13.19 2.44
C ILE A 69 4.25 13.21 1.03
N ASN A 70 4.80 14.35 0.64
CA ASN A 70 5.50 14.45 -0.64
C ASN A 70 6.90 13.85 -0.52
N GLU A 71 7.35 13.19 -1.58
CA GLU A 71 8.75 12.79 -1.80
C GLU A 71 9.66 13.98 -2.09
#